data_AF-A0A1F9E4G6-F1
#
_entry.id   AF-A0A1F9E4G6-F1
#
_cell.length_a   1.000
_cell.length_b   1.000
_cell.length_c   1.000
_cell.angle_alpha   90.00
_cell.angle_beta   90.00
_cell.angle_gamma   90.00
#
_symmetry.space_group_name_H-M   'P 1'
#
loop_
_entity.id
_entity.type
_entity.pdbx_description
1 polymer ?
#
loop_
_entity_poly.entity_id
_entity_poly.type
_entity_poly.pdbx_seq_one_letter_code
_entity_poly.pdbx_strand_id
1 'polypeptide(L)'
;MVSKRTLEWRDTQKDYIEKWRIKIKELHQLSFLERWNQDKFEMEVLRFIENQKMKAVFIFAKNFIDRYKEGKFQKEMARIYKEIIDYGVIEPSRLHYFFNLIENMRRKQK
;
A
#
# COMPACT_ATOMS: atom_id res chain seq x y z
N MET A 1 8.54 -0.73 -13.79
CA MET A 1 7.38 -1.26 -14.53
C MET A 1 7.02 -2.58 -13.85
N VAL A 2 5.74 -2.83 -13.56
CA VAL A 2 5.31 -4.09 -12.93
C VAL A 2 5.49 -5.25 -13.90
N SER A 3 5.81 -6.44 -13.38
CA SER A 3 6.07 -7.61 -14.22
C SER A 3 4.81 -8.09 -14.94
N LYS A 4 4.97 -8.77 -16.09
CA LYS A 4 3.84 -9.38 -16.81
C LYS A 4 3.02 -10.31 -15.91
N ARG A 5 3.72 -11.14 -15.13
CA ARG A 5 3.13 -12.02 -14.11
C ARG A 5 2.27 -11.26 -13.10
N THR A 6 2.73 -10.10 -12.63
CA THR A 6 1.96 -9.26 -11.70
C THR A 6 0.68 -8.75 -12.36
N LEU A 7 0.73 -8.37 -13.64
CA LEU A 7 -0.45 -7.90 -14.39
C LEU A 7 -1.46 -9.05 -14.58
N GLU A 8 -1.00 -10.19 -15.08
CA GLU A 8 -1.82 -11.41 -15.25
C GLU A 8 -2.46 -11.82 -13.91
N TRP A 9 -1.71 -11.75 -12.81
CA TRP A 9 -2.25 -12.02 -11.48
C TRP A 9 -3.31 -10.99 -11.06
N ARG A 10 -3.11 -9.69 -11.33
CA ARG A 10 -4.11 -8.66 -11.01
C ARG A 10 -5.41 -8.86 -11.77
N ASP A 11 -5.37 -9.35 -13.00
CA ASP A 11 -6.58 -9.64 -13.77
C ASP A 11 -7.43 -10.72 -13.08
N THR A 12 -6.80 -11.68 -12.38
CA THR A 12 -7.52 -12.65 -11.54
C THR A 12 -8.18 -12.02 -10.30
N GLN A 13 -7.77 -10.81 -9.91
CA GLN A 13 -8.27 -10.06 -8.75
C GLN A 13 -9.19 -8.90 -9.13
N LYS A 14 -9.57 -8.78 -10.40
CA LYS A 14 -10.29 -7.60 -10.95
C LYS A 14 -11.53 -7.21 -10.14
N ASP A 15 -12.32 -8.18 -9.70
CA ASP A 15 -13.58 -7.92 -8.99
C ASP A 15 -13.32 -7.37 -7.58
N TYR A 16 -12.28 -7.84 -6.91
CA TYR A 16 -11.83 -7.28 -5.63
C TYR A 16 -11.31 -5.86 -5.84
N ILE A 17 -10.45 -5.65 -6.85
CA ILE A 17 -9.86 -4.35 -7.16
C ILE A 17 -10.95 -3.31 -7.43
N GLU A 18 -12.01 -3.68 -8.15
CA GLU A 18 -13.11 -2.76 -8.43
C GLU A 18 -13.88 -2.37 -7.17
N LYS A 19 -14.21 -3.35 -6.31
CA LYS A 19 -14.81 -3.07 -4.98
C LYS A 19 -13.92 -2.18 -4.13
N TRP A 20 -12.61 -2.41 -4.15
CA TRP A 20 -11.64 -1.58 -3.45
C TRP A 20 -11.65 -0.14 -3.97
N ARG A 21 -11.64 0.06 -5.29
CA ARG A 21 -11.68 1.40 -5.90
C ARG A 21 -12.93 2.19 -5.53
N ILE A 22 -14.10 1.53 -5.55
CA ILE A 22 -15.35 2.14 -5.10
C ILE A 22 -15.20 2.62 -3.66
N LYS A 23 -14.67 1.77 -2.79
CA LYS A 23 -14.46 2.08 -1.37
C LYS A 23 -13.48 3.23 -1.14
N ILE A 24 -12.36 3.25 -1.86
CA ILE A 24 -11.39 4.35 -1.80
C ILE A 24 -12.01 5.66 -2.29
N LYS A 25 -12.84 5.61 -3.34
CA LYS A 25 -13.57 6.77 -3.84
C LYS A 25 -14.56 7.31 -2.80
N GLU A 26 -15.30 6.43 -2.11
CA GLU A 26 -16.18 6.80 -1.00
C GLU A 26 -15.39 7.46 0.14
N LEU A 27 -14.24 6.89 0.53
CA LEU A 27 -13.36 7.49 1.54
C LEU A 27 -12.84 8.85 1.12
N HIS A 28 -12.48 9.05 -0.14
CA HIS A 28 -12.05 10.36 -0.63
C HIS A 28 -13.18 11.39 -0.56
N GLN A 29 -14.41 11.00 -0.89
CA GLN A 29 -15.57 11.88 -0.76
C GLN A 29 -15.81 12.27 0.70
N LEU A 30 -15.79 11.29 1.63
CA LEU A 30 -15.91 11.56 3.07
C LEU A 30 -14.76 12.44 3.58
N SER A 31 -13.53 12.12 3.19
CA SER A 31 -12.33 12.90 3.53
C SER A 31 -12.45 14.35 3.11
N PHE A 32 -13.01 14.63 1.93
CA PHE A 32 -13.25 15.99 1.46
C PHE A 32 -14.36 16.68 2.27
N LEU A 33 -15.52 16.02 2.42
CA LEU A 33 -16.67 16.58 3.13
C LEU A 33 -16.36 16.91 4.60
N GLU A 34 -15.61 16.04 5.27
CA GLU A 34 -15.24 16.17 6.68
C GLU A 34 -13.86 16.80 6.90
N ARG A 35 -13.19 17.27 5.84
CA ARG A 35 -11.85 17.90 5.89
C ARG A 35 -10.80 17.05 6.64
N TRP A 36 -10.77 15.75 6.36
CA TRP A 36 -9.76 14.87 6.93
C TRP A 36 -8.38 15.24 6.42
N ASN A 37 -7.39 15.12 7.30
CA ASN A 37 -6.00 15.12 6.88
C ASN A 37 -5.63 13.76 6.25
N GLN A 38 -4.46 13.72 5.62
CA GLN A 38 -3.94 12.51 4.99
C GLN A 38 -3.81 11.34 5.97
N ASP A 39 -3.39 11.61 7.22
CA ASP A 39 -3.23 10.58 8.25
C ASP A 39 -4.55 9.87 8.57
N LYS A 40 -5.65 10.62 8.72
CA LYS A 40 -6.97 10.03 9.00
C LYS A 40 -7.47 9.21 7.82
N PHE A 41 -7.33 9.70 6.60
CA PHE A 41 -7.66 8.94 5.40
C PHE A 41 -6.90 7.60 5.36
N GLU A 42 -5.60 7.62 5.60
CA GLU A 42 -4.78 6.41 5.59
C GLU A 42 -5.11 5.44 6.73
N MET A 43 -5.53 5.94 7.89
CA MET A 43 -6.04 5.12 8.98
C MET A 43 -7.33 4.39 8.60
N GLU A 44 -8.24 5.06 7.88
CA GLU A 44 -9.44 4.40 7.35
C GLU A 44 -9.09 3.37 6.27
N VAL A 45 -8.15 3.67 5.38
CA VAL A 45 -7.65 2.67 4.42
C VAL A 45 -7.09 1.45 5.15
N LEU A 46 -6.27 1.67 6.19
CA LEU A 46 -5.68 0.60 7.00
C LEU A 46 -6.71 -0.32 7.64
N ARG A 47 -7.89 0.20 8.02
CA ARG A 47 -8.98 -0.61 8.60
C ARG A 47 -9.51 -1.65 7.61
N PHE A 48 -9.47 -1.36 6.31
CA PHE A 48 -9.97 -2.26 5.27
C PHE A 48 -8.95 -3.28 4.77
N ILE A 49 -7.67 -3.11 5.14
CA ILE A 49 -6.62 -4.07 4.78
C ILE A 49 -6.67 -5.25 5.75
N GLU A 50 -7.16 -6.41 5.31
CA GLU A 50 -7.25 -7.59 6.19
C GLU A 50 -5.88 -8.27 6.40
N ASN A 51 -5.04 -8.29 5.36
CA ASN A 51 -3.75 -8.96 5.40
C ASN A 51 -2.73 -8.19 6.25
N GLN A 52 -2.29 -8.81 7.36
CA GLN A 52 -1.34 -8.20 8.30
C GLN A 52 0.04 -7.87 7.69
N LYS A 53 0.53 -8.68 6.74
CA LYS A 53 1.77 -8.37 6.02
C LYS A 53 1.59 -7.12 5.17
N MET A 54 0.44 -6.97 4.51
CA MET A 54 0.12 -5.79 3.71
C MET A 54 -0.02 -4.55 4.58
N LYS A 55 -0.65 -4.65 5.76
CA LYS A 55 -0.68 -3.56 6.77
C LYS A 55 0.72 -3.11 7.16
N ALA A 56 1.60 -4.06 7.51
CA ALA A 56 2.98 -3.76 7.89
C ALA A 56 3.76 -3.06 6.76
N VAL A 57 3.60 -3.55 5.53
CA VAL A 57 4.20 -2.95 4.34
C VAL A 57 3.67 -1.53 4.09
N PHE A 58 2.36 -1.31 4.19
CA PHE A 58 1.74 0.01 4.02
C PHE A 58 2.25 1.03 5.03
N ILE A 59 2.23 0.67 6.33
CA ILE A 59 2.70 1.54 7.41
C ILE A 59 4.17 1.87 7.23
N PHE A 60 4.99 0.88 6.89
CA PHE A 60 6.41 1.11 6.65
C PHE A 60 6.60 2.04 5.45
N ALA A 61 5.93 1.77 4.32
CA ALA A 61 6.08 2.56 3.11
C ALA A 61 5.72 4.03 3.35
N LYS A 62 4.58 4.31 3.99
CA LYS A 62 4.17 5.67 4.40
C LYS A 62 5.28 6.35 5.21
N ASN A 63 5.64 5.75 6.34
CA ASN A 63 6.63 6.33 7.25
C ASN A 63 7.99 6.53 6.57
N PHE A 64 8.37 5.66 5.65
CA PHE A 64 9.61 5.78 4.90
C PHE A 64 9.55 6.94 3.91
N ILE A 65 8.45 7.11 3.18
CA ILE A 65 8.25 8.21 2.22
C ILE A 65 8.25 9.57 2.95
N ASP A 66 7.66 9.63 4.14
CA ASP A 66 7.59 10.88 4.91
C ASP A 66 8.98 11.30 5.39
N ARG A 67 9.78 10.34 5.88
CA ARG A 67 11.13 10.57 6.41
C ARG A 67 12.18 10.79 5.32
N TYR A 68 12.10 10.05 4.21
CA TYR A 68 13.08 10.08 3.14
C TYR A 68 12.44 10.69 1.89
N LYS A 69 13.01 11.80 1.40
CA LYS A 69 12.45 12.51 0.25
C LYS A 69 12.92 11.95 -1.10
N GLU A 70 14.04 11.21 -1.12
CA GLU A 70 14.67 10.76 -2.36
C GLU A 70 15.30 9.36 -2.23
N GLY A 71 15.68 8.79 -3.38
CA GLY A 71 16.38 7.50 -3.47
C GLY A 71 15.57 6.39 -4.17
N LYS A 72 16.28 5.36 -4.66
CA LYS A 72 15.67 4.23 -5.37
C LYS A 72 14.66 3.47 -4.49
N PHE A 73 15.04 3.24 -3.24
CA PHE A 73 14.19 2.51 -2.30
C PHE A 73 12.96 3.32 -1.89
N GLN A 74 13.13 4.63 -1.68
CA GLN A 74 12.04 5.58 -1.43
C GLN A 74 11.01 5.55 -2.58
N LYS A 75 11.48 5.63 -3.84
CA LYS A 75 10.61 5.55 -5.02
C LYS A 75 9.86 4.22 -5.09
N GLU A 76 10.48 3.14 -4.67
CA GLU A 76 9.84 1.82 -4.62
C GLU A 76 8.79 1.75 -3.50
N MET A 77 9.05 2.32 -2.32
CA MET A 77 8.05 2.45 -1.25
C MET A 77 6.87 3.31 -1.70
N ALA A 78 7.12 4.43 -2.39
CA ALA A 78 6.06 5.28 -2.95
C ALA A 78 5.18 4.53 -3.95
N ARG A 79 5.79 3.68 -4.80
CA ARG A 79 5.04 2.83 -5.74
C ARG A 79 4.17 1.81 -5.02
N ILE A 80 4.70 1.14 -3.99
CA ILE A 80 3.95 0.14 -3.22
C ILE A 80 2.82 0.80 -2.44
N TYR A 81 3.10 1.93 -1.80
CA TYR A 81 2.09 2.72 -1.11
C TYR A 81 0.93 3.04 -2.05
N LYS A 82 1.24 3.60 -3.23
CA LYS A 82 0.24 3.90 -4.26
C LYS A 82 -0.46 2.63 -4.76
N GLU A 83 0.27 1.53 -4.96
CA GLU A 83 -0.31 0.25 -5.37
C GLU A 83 -1.37 -0.26 -4.38
N ILE A 84 -1.11 -0.15 -3.07
CA ILE A 84 -2.08 -0.53 -2.04
C ILE A 84 -3.28 0.41 -2.05
N ILE A 85 -3.09 1.72 -2.20
CA ILE A 85 -4.21 2.67 -2.34
C ILE A 85 -5.05 2.38 -3.59
N ASP A 86 -4.41 2.15 -4.73
CA ASP A 86 -5.11 2.03 -6.02
C ASP A 86 -5.81 0.68 -6.22
N TYR A 87 -5.28 -0.40 -5.64
CA TYR A 87 -5.74 -1.77 -5.91
C TYR A 87 -6.11 -2.58 -4.66
N GLY A 88 -5.64 -2.18 -3.48
CA GLY A 88 -5.92 -2.91 -2.23
C GLY A 88 -5.28 -4.29 -2.17
N VAL A 89 -4.42 -4.64 -3.13
CA VAL A 89 -3.75 -5.93 -3.25
C VAL A 89 -2.35 -5.76 -3.80
N ILE A 90 -1.46 -6.69 -3.44
CA ILE A 90 -0.12 -6.84 -4.00
C ILE A 90 0.07 -8.32 -4.31
N GLU A 91 0.72 -8.61 -5.44
CA GLU A 91 1.06 -9.99 -5.81
C GLU A 91 1.78 -10.70 -4.65
N PRO A 92 1.38 -11.93 -4.25
CA PRO A 92 1.86 -12.57 -3.02
C PRO A 92 3.38 -12.69 -2.90
N SER A 93 4.07 -12.98 -4.01
CA SER A 93 5.53 -13.07 -4.07
C SER A 93 6.19 -11.73 -3.76
N ARG A 94 5.67 -10.64 -4.32
CA ARG A 94 6.12 -9.27 -4.09
C ARG A 94 5.81 -8.83 -2.67
N LEU A 95 4.61 -9.11 -2.17
CA LEU A 95 4.24 -8.80 -0.79
C LEU A 95 5.18 -9.49 0.19
N HIS A 96 5.47 -10.78 -0.03
CA HIS A 96 6.40 -11.53 0.82
C HIS A 96 7.82 -10.97 0.76
N TYR A 97 8.31 -10.63 -0.43
CA TYR A 97 9.61 -9.99 -0.62
C TYR A 97 9.73 -8.68 0.18
N PHE A 98 8.77 -7.76 0.03
CA PHE A 98 8.82 -6.48 0.72
C PHE A 98 8.68 -6.62 2.22
N PHE A 99 7.81 -7.51 2.69
CA PHE A 99 7.65 -7.79 4.10
C PHE A 99 8.97 -8.29 4.72
N ASN A 100 9.63 -9.27 4.10
CA ASN A 100 10.91 -9.79 4.60
C ASN A 100 12.01 -8.73 4.56
N LEU A 101 12.05 -7.91 3.51
CA LEU A 101 13.00 -6.81 3.40
C LEU A 101 12.83 -5.81 4.55
N ILE A 102 11.59 -5.44 4.88
CA ILE A 102 11.26 -4.55 6.00
C ILE A 102 11.68 -5.15 7.33
N GLU A 103 11.36 -6.42 7.57
CA GLU A 103 11.74 -7.12 8.79
C GLU A 103 13.27 -7.19 8.96
N ASN A 104 14.01 -7.42 7.88
CA ASN A 104 15.47 -7.39 7.90
C ASN A 104 16.04 -6.00 8.23
N MET A 105 15.45 -4.92 7.70
CA MET A 105 15.87 -3.56 8.05
C MET A 105 15.59 -3.24 9.52
N ARG A 106 14.44 -3.65 10.05
CA ARG A 106 14.10 -3.47 11.48
C ARG A 106 15.07 -4.18 12.40
N ARG A 107 15.51 -5.39 12.04
CA ARG A 107 16.51 -6.14 12.83
C ARG A 107 17.88 -5.48 12.87
N LYS A 108 18.30 -4.80 11.80
CA LYS A 108 19.59 -4.10 11.73
C LYS A 108 19.64 -2.78 12.49
N GLN A 109 18.49 -2.26 12.91
CA GLN A 109 18.37 -1.03 13.70
C GLN A 109 18.30 -1.28 15.21
N LYS A 110 18.29 -2.56 15.63
CA LYS A 110 18.44 -3.00 17.02
C LYS A 110 19.90 -3.37 17.27
#